data_AF-A0A0G1XT57-F1
#
_entry.id   AF-A0A0G1XT57-F1
#
_cell.length_a   1.000
_cell.length_b   1.000
_cell.length_c   1.000
_cell.angle_alpha   90.00
_cell.angle_beta   90.00
_cell.angle_gamma   90.00
#
_symmetry.space_group_name_H-M   'P 1'
#
loop_
_entity.id
_entity.type
_entity.pdbx_description
1 polymer ?
#
loop_
_entity_poly.entity_id
_entity_poly.type
_entity_poly.pdbx_seq_one_letter_code
_entity_poly.pdbx_strand_id
1 'polypeptide(L)'
;MPFKTAFHAILAVLILHIIFTVSGAYWSVNHLDKPMHFLGGLAMGLLGLAIHHAVASRHHTHHVPIWYHALFVVGFAMLVGVAWEFHEYMLDNTLVIWYDLPKSQLSLADTMGDFLMDFLGATAAFLFFRTRL
;
A
#
# COMPACT_ATOMS: atom_id res chain seq x y z
N MET A 1 9.89 -7.63 12.47
CA MET A 1 8.43 -7.94 12.47
C MET A 1 8.22 -9.30 11.82
N PRO A 2 7.29 -10.16 12.30
CA PRO A 2 7.07 -11.46 11.65
C PRO A 2 6.20 -11.33 10.39
N PHE A 3 6.52 -12.09 9.34
CA PHE A 3 5.75 -12.13 8.08
C PHE A 3 4.27 -12.42 8.27
N LYS A 4 3.91 -13.21 9.29
CA LYS A 4 2.50 -13.50 9.61
C LYS A 4 1.69 -12.22 9.84
N THR A 5 2.25 -11.20 10.50
CA THR A 5 1.51 -9.96 10.76
C THR A 5 1.23 -9.20 9.48
N ALA A 6 2.24 -9.08 8.60
CA ALA A 6 2.06 -8.48 7.28
C ALA A 6 1.04 -9.25 6.45
N PHE A 7 1.12 -10.59 6.42
CA PHE A 7 0.19 -11.44 5.69
C PHE A 7 -1.28 -11.20 6.09
N HIS A 8 -1.59 -11.19 7.39
CA HIS A 8 -2.96 -10.94 7.85
C HIS A 8 -3.45 -9.52 7.51
N ALA A 9 -2.57 -8.51 7.60
CA ALA A 9 -2.91 -7.15 7.22
C ALA A 9 -3.25 -7.06 5.73
N ILE A 10 -2.43 -7.67 4.87
CA ILE A 10 -2.66 -7.74 3.42
C ILE A 10 -3.97 -8.44 3.11
N LEU A 11 -4.21 -9.60 3.73
CA LEU A 11 -5.43 -10.35 3.54
C LEU A 11 -6.66 -9.53 3.94
N ALA A 12 -6.61 -8.81 5.07
CA ALA A 12 -7.69 -7.93 5.51
C ALA A 12 -7.97 -6.80 4.50
N VAL A 13 -6.93 -6.14 3.99
CA VAL A 13 -7.08 -5.09 2.96
C VAL A 13 -7.69 -5.64 1.68
N LEU A 14 -7.21 -6.79 1.20
CA LEU A 14 -7.75 -7.41 -0.02
C LEU A 14 -9.21 -7.85 0.15
N ILE A 15 -9.57 -8.41 1.30
CA ILE A 15 -10.96 -8.77 1.60
C ILE A 15 -11.85 -7.52 1.61
N LEU A 16 -11.43 -6.44 2.27
CA LEU A 16 -12.17 -5.17 2.27
C LEU A 16 -12.29 -4.60 0.86
N HIS A 17 -11.21 -4.62 0.07
CA HIS A 17 -11.23 -4.17 -1.31
C HIS A 17 -12.25 -4.97 -2.14
N ILE A 18 -12.25 -6.30 -2.04
CA ILE A 18 -13.23 -7.15 -2.74
C ILE A 18 -14.66 -6.79 -2.31
N ILE A 19 -14.91 -6.65 -1.00
CA ILE A 19 -16.24 -6.28 -0.47
C ILE A 19 -16.69 -4.93 -1.05
N PHE A 20 -15.82 -3.93 -1.09
CA PHE A 20 -16.14 -2.60 -1.61
C PHE A 20 -16.32 -2.58 -3.12
N THR A 21 -15.58 -3.41 -3.86
CA THR A 21 -15.75 -3.58 -5.31
C THR A 21 -17.11 -4.22 -5.61
N VAL A 22 -17.43 -5.37 -4.99
CA VAL A 22 -18.68 -6.10 -5.31
C VAL A 22 -19.95 -5.39 -4.82
N SER A 23 -19.85 -4.59 -3.74
CA SER A 23 -20.97 -3.80 -3.24
C SER A 23 -21.18 -2.47 -3.96
N GLY A 24 -20.24 -2.06 -4.83
CA GLY A 24 -20.25 -0.74 -5.45
C GLY A 24 -19.94 0.39 -4.47
N ALA A 25 -19.26 0.10 -3.36
CA ALA A 25 -18.99 1.08 -2.30
C ALA A 25 -18.06 2.21 -2.78
N TYR A 26 -17.05 1.92 -3.63
CA TYR A 26 -16.16 2.97 -4.15
C TYR A 26 -16.91 4.03 -4.98
N TRP A 27 -18.07 3.70 -5.54
CA TRP A 27 -18.87 4.58 -6.39
C TRP A 27 -20.00 5.28 -5.62
N SER A 28 -20.32 4.82 -4.42
CA SER A 28 -21.42 5.34 -3.60
C SER A 28 -20.93 6.11 -2.36
N VAL A 29 -19.72 5.82 -1.87
CA VAL A 29 -19.12 6.49 -0.72
C VAL A 29 -17.97 7.36 -1.21
N ASN A 30 -18.15 8.67 -1.13
CA ASN A 30 -17.16 9.63 -1.61
C ASN A 30 -15.80 9.46 -0.89
N HIS A 31 -14.72 9.45 -1.66
CA HIS A 31 -13.34 9.29 -1.20
C HIS A 31 -13.01 7.99 -0.44
N LEU A 32 -13.84 6.93 -0.54
CA LEU A 32 -13.57 5.65 0.14
C LEU A 32 -12.25 5.00 -0.28
N ASP A 33 -11.83 5.29 -1.50
CA ASP A 33 -10.56 4.88 -2.07
C ASP A 33 -9.34 5.38 -1.25
N LYS A 34 -9.38 6.61 -0.72
CA LYS A 34 -8.25 7.20 0.02
C LYS A 34 -7.93 6.44 1.33
N PRO A 35 -8.91 6.12 2.21
CA PRO A 35 -8.68 5.20 3.33
C PRO A 35 -8.15 3.82 2.90
N MET A 36 -8.59 3.29 1.76
CA MET A 36 -8.11 2.00 1.26
C MET A 36 -6.64 2.06 0.85
N HIS A 37 -6.20 3.13 0.18
CA HIS A 37 -4.78 3.40 -0.08
C HIS A 37 -3.98 3.54 1.21
N PHE A 38 -4.47 4.27 2.21
CA PHE A 38 -3.78 4.32 3.50
C PHE A 38 -3.60 2.94 4.15
N LEU A 39 -4.63 2.09 4.12
CA LEU A 39 -4.55 0.73 4.63
C LEU A 39 -3.62 -0.15 3.79
N GLY A 40 -3.62 0.04 2.46
CA GLY A 40 -2.71 -0.61 1.52
C GLY A 40 -1.25 -0.25 1.79
N GLY A 41 -0.93 1.04 1.86
CA GLY A 41 0.38 1.55 2.25
C GLY A 41 0.82 1.04 3.63
N LEU A 42 -0.09 0.99 4.61
CA LEU A 42 0.19 0.41 5.92
C LEU A 42 0.55 -1.08 5.81
N ALA A 43 -0.26 -1.87 5.12
CA ALA A 43 -0.02 -3.31 4.93
C ALA A 43 1.30 -3.58 4.19
N MET A 44 1.60 -2.80 3.15
CA MET A 44 2.87 -2.89 2.41
C MET A 44 4.06 -2.41 3.23
N GLY A 45 3.89 -1.40 4.08
CA GLY A 45 4.90 -0.98 5.06
C GLY A 45 5.21 -2.08 6.09
N LEU A 46 4.19 -2.81 6.57
CA LEU A 46 4.40 -3.97 7.45
C LEU A 46 5.16 -5.09 6.73
N LEU A 47 4.86 -5.34 5.45
CA LEU A 47 5.61 -6.29 4.63
C LEU A 47 7.06 -5.82 4.43
N GLY A 48 7.27 -4.54 4.09
CA GLY A 48 8.58 -3.92 3.97
C GLY A 48 9.40 -4.07 5.26
N LEU A 49 8.80 -3.87 6.43
CA LEU A 49 9.42 -4.12 7.73
C LEU A 49 9.77 -5.59 7.96
N ALA A 50 8.91 -6.52 7.54
CA ALA A 50 9.18 -7.95 7.68
C ALA A 50 10.36 -8.40 6.80
N ILE A 51 10.39 -7.98 5.54
CA ILE A 51 11.50 -8.20 4.60
C ILE A 51 12.77 -7.56 5.15
N HIS A 52 12.69 -6.28 5.50
CA HIS A 52 13.83 -5.54 6.05
C HIS A 52 14.41 -6.25 7.27
N HIS A 53 13.59 -6.65 8.24
CA HIS A 53 14.07 -7.35 9.44
C HIS A 53 14.72 -8.70 9.12
N ALA A 54 14.19 -9.45 8.15
CA ALA A 54 14.75 -10.75 7.74
C ALA A 54 16.12 -10.62 7.05
N VAL A 55 16.35 -9.53 6.30
CA VAL A 55 17.62 -9.26 5.62
C VAL A 55 18.60 -8.56 6.55
N ALA A 56 18.14 -7.56 7.31
CA ALA A 56 18.98 -6.74 8.16
C ALA A 56 19.61 -7.50 9.32
N SER A 57 18.84 -8.40 9.95
CA SER A 57 19.36 -9.30 11.00
C SER A 57 20.50 -10.20 10.52
N ARG A 58 20.65 -10.39 9.20
CA ARG A 58 21.72 -11.21 8.61
C ARG A 58 22.92 -10.42 8.10
N HIS A 59 22.73 -9.15 7.74
CA HIS A 59 23.72 -8.41 6.93
C HIS A 59 24.03 -7.00 7.42
N HIS A 60 23.23 -6.40 8.30
CA HIS A 60 23.49 -5.06 8.81
C HIS A 60 24.30 -5.09 10.11
N THR A 61 25.27 -4.19 10.22
CA THR A 61 25.99 -3.90 11.47
C THR A 61 25.15 -2.98 12.36
N HIS A 62 25.44 -2.92 13.67
CA HIS A 62 24.69 -2.14 14.66
C HIS A 62 24.64 -0.60 14.45
N HIS A 63 25.13 -0.06 13.33
CA HIS A 63 25.34 1.38 13.12
C HIS A 63 24.59 1.95 11.90
N VAL A 64 23.56 1.26 11.39
CA VAL A 64 22.78 1.78 10.28
C VAL A 64 21.83 2.87 10.77
N PRO A 65 21.80 4.06 10.14
CA PRO A 65 20.96 5.16 10.60
C PRO A 65 19.48 4.90 10.32
N ILE A 66 18.60 5.39 11.20
CA ILE A 66 17.16 5.15 11.13
C ILE A 66 16.51 5.57 9.81
N TRP A 67 17.04 6.62 9.17
CA TRP A 67 16.54 7.11 7.88
C TRP A 67 16.72 6.08 6.77
N TYR A 68 17.75 5.24 6.83
CA TYR A 68 17.98 4.20 5.82
C TYR A 68 16.89 3.12 5.92
N HIS A 69 16.53 2.72 7.14
CA HIS A 69 15.44 1.79 7.37
C HIS A 69 14.11 2.37 6.92
N ALA A 70 13.85 3.65 7.23
CA ALA A 70 12.66 4.35 6.77
C ALA A 70 12.59 4.38 5.23
N LEU A 71 13.69 4.75 4.58
CA LEU A 71 13.79 4.81 3.12
C LEU A 71 13.52 3.46 2.48
N PHE A 72 14.08 2.37 3.02
CA PHE A 72 13.80 1.03 2.51
C PHE A 72 12.32 0.66 2.64
N VAL A 73 11.75 0.80 3.85
CA VAL A 73 10.39 0.35 4.14
C VAL A 73 9.35 1.18 3.38
N VAL A 74 9.46 2.51 3.47
CA VAL A 74 8.53 3.43 2.80
C VAL A 74 8.75 3.39 1.29
N GLY A 75 10.00 3.36 0.81
CA GLY A 75 10.30 3.25 -0.61
C GLY A 75 9.80 1.94 -1.22
N PHE A 76 9.93 0.82 -0.50
CA PHE A 76 9.34 -0.46 -0.91
C PHE A 76 7.82 -0.34 -1.05
N ALA A 77 7.13 0.20 -0.04
CA ALA A 77 5.68 0.34 -0.09
C ALA A 77 5.22 1.26 -1.23
N MET A 78 5.95 2.37 -1.47
CA MET A 78 5.67 3.28 -2.59
C MET A 78 5.86 2.63 -3.95
N LEU A 79 6.86 1.75 -4.13
CA LEU A 79 7.00 0.99 -5.38
C LEU A 79 5.81 0.05 -5.61
N VAL A 80 5.25 -0.53 -4.55
CA VAL A 80 4.01 -1.32 -4.66
C VAL A 80 2.82 -0.42 -5.00
N GLY A 81 2.70 0.76 -4.39
CA GLY A 81 1.68 1.76 -4.75
C GLY A 81 1.76 2.16 -6.22
N VAL A 82 2.97 2.44 -6.75
CA VAL A 82 3.18 2.70 -8.18
C VAL A 82 2.73 1.52 -9.05
N ALA A 83 3.03 0.28 -8.65
CA ALA A 83 2.58 -0.90 -9.38
C ALA A 83 1.04 -1.04 -9.34
N TRP A 84 0.40 -0.65 -8.24
CA TRP A 84 -1.06 -0.64 -8.11
C TRP A 84 -1.69 0.39 -9.05
N GLU A 85 -1.18 1.62 -9.08
CA GLU A 85 -1.67 2.67 -9.99
C GLU A 85 -1.49 2.28 -11.47
N PHE A 86 -0.41 1.58 -11.81
CA PHE A 86 -0.26 1.04 -13.17
C PHE A 86 -1.26 -0.08 -13.47
N HIS A 87 -1.55 -0.94 -12.50
CA HIS A 87 -2.59 -1.95 -12.65
C HIS A 87 -3.96 -1.31 -12.91
N GLU A 88 -4.32 -0.29 -12.13
CA GLU A 88 -5.57 0.47 -12.32
C GLU A 88 -5.63 1.17 -13.67
N TYR A 89 -4.55 1.87 -14.04
CA TYR A 89 -4.44 2.50 -15.35
C TYR A 89 -4.64 1.49 -16.49
N MET A 90 -4.04 0.30 -16.38
CA MET A 90 -4.22 -0.75 -17.39
C MET A 90 -5.67 -1.23 -17.45
N LEU A 91 -6.35 -1.41 -16.32
CA LEU A 91 -7.77 -1.80 -16.28
C LEU A 91 -8.66 -0.73 -16.92
N ASP A 92 -8.44 0.54 -16.55
CA ASP A 92 -9.18 1.70 -17.05
C ASP A 92 -9.06 1.88 -18.57
N ASN A 93 -7.93 1.47 -19.15
CA ASN A 93 -7.68 1.55 -20.59
C ASN A 93 -7.96 0.23 -21.35
N THR A 94 -8.39 -0.82 -20.66
CA THR A 94 -8.72 -2.11 -21.27
C THR A 94 -10.12 -2.56 -20.86
N LEU A 95 -10.24 -3.37 -19.80
CA LEU A 95 -11.49 -4.00 -19.36
C LEU A 95 -12.61 -2.98 -19.14
N VAL A 96 -12.29 -1.84 -18.53
CA VAL A 96 -13.28 -0.81 -18.22
C VAL A 96 -13.91 -0.25 -19.51
N ILE A 97 -13.09 0.00 -20.54
CA ILE A 97 -13.58 0.45 -21.86
C ILE A 97 -14.33 -0.69 -22.58
N TRP A 98 -13.80 -1.91 -22.55
CA TRP A 98 -14.38 -3.05 -23.27
C TRP A 98 -15.75 -3.48 -22.72
N TYR A 99 -16.00 -3.25 -21.44
CA TYR A 99 -17.21 -3.67 -20.75
C TYR A 99 -18.07 -2.49 -20.22
N ASP A 100 -17.75 -1.25 -20.60
CA ASP A 100 -18.45 -0.02 -20.17
C ASP A 100 -18.63 0.06 -18.64
N LEU A 101 -17.55 -0.24 -17.92
CA LEU A 101 -17.50 -0.16 -16.46
C LEU A 101 -17.11 1.26 -16.03
N PRO A 102 -17.35 1.65 -14.76
CA PRO A 102 -16.84 2.90 -14.26
C PRO A 102 -15.34 2.81 -13.98
N LYS A 103 -14.63 3.91 -14.20
CA LYS A 103 -13.18 4.02 -14.00
C LYS A 103 -12.79 3.93 -12.53
N SER A 104 -11.60 3.40 -12.25
CA SER A 104 -10.98 3.49 -10.93
C SER A 104 -10.24 4.82 -10.77
N GLN A 105 -9.48 5.27 -11.78
CA GLN A 105 -8.72 6.52 -11.73
C GLN A 105 -9.52 7.68 -12.31
N LEU A 106 -9.98 8.58 -11.44
CA LEU A 106 -10.84 9.69 -11.87
C LEU A 106 -10.04 10.88 -12.43
N SER A 107 -8.83 11.12 -11.92
CA SER A 107 -7.98 12.24 -12.35
C SER A 107 -6.53 12.09 -11.87
N LEU A 108 -5.62 12.93 -12.36
CA LEU A 108 -4.27 13.03 -11.81
C LEU A 108 -4.27 13.40 -10.32
N ALA A 109 -5.18 14.28 -9.89
CA ALA A 109 -5.28 14.68 -8.49
C ALA A 109 -5.69 13.50 -7.58
N ASP A 110 -6.43 12.55 -8.15
CA ASP A 110 -6.86 11.32 -7.49
C ASP A 110 -5.64 10.44 -7.18
N THR A 111 -4.89 10.04 -8.21
CA THR A 111 -3.65 9.26 -8.11
C THR A 111 -2.59 9.92 -7.23
N MET A 112 -2.45 11.25 -7.27
CA MET A 112 -1.55 11.96 -6.34
C MET A 112 -2.01 11.85 -4.89
N GLY A 113 -3.33 11.83 -4.66
CA GLY A 113 -3.93 11.55 -3.37
C GLY A 113 -3.66 10.12 -2.91
N ASP A 114 -3.70 9.15 -3.81
CA ASP A 114 -3.43 7.74 -3.53
C ASP A 114 -1.99 7.52 -3.09
N PHE A 115 -1.03 8.07 -3.83
CA PHE A 115 0.37 8.06 -3.43
C PHE A 115 0.60 8.74 -2.09
N LEU A 116 -0.11 9.84 -1.79
CA LEU A 116 0.00 10.48 -0.48
C LEU A 116 -0.52 9.55 0.62
N MET A 117 -1.65 8.87 0.41
CA MET A 117 -2.22 7.97 1.40
C MET A 117 -1.37 6.71 1.58
N ASP A 118 -0.84 6.13 0.51
CA ASP A 118 0.11 5.03 0.55
C ASP A 118 1.36 5.41 1.37
N PHE A 119 1.91 6.60 1.10
CA PHE A 119 3.07 7.14 1.83
C PHE A 119 2.78 7.30 3.32
N LEU A 120 1.62 7.87 3.68
CA LEU A 120 1.22 8.08 5.07
C LEU A 120 0.99 6.74 5.79
N GLY A 121 0.36 5.77 5.13
CA GLY A 121 0.14 4.43 5.65
C GLY A 121 1.45 3.70 5.92
N ALA A 122 2.36 3.71 4.95
CA ALA A 122 3.68 3.09 5.07
C ALA A 122 4.54 3.76 6.17
N THR A 123 4.48 5.09 6.25
CA THR A 123 5.16 5.86 7.30
C THR A 123 4.59 5.52 8.67
N ALA A 124 3.27 5.40 8.81
CA ALA A 124 2.64 4.96 10.06
C ALA A 124 3.13 3.56 10.46
N ALA A 125 3.12 2.60 9.52
CA ALA A 125 3.65 1.26 9.77
C ALA A 125 5.10 1.30 10.26
N PHE A 126 5.95 2.10 9.62
CA PHE A 126 7.33 2.29 10.07
C PHE A 126 7.40 2.87 11.49
N LEU A 127 6.74 4.00 11.76
CA LEU A 127 6.85 4.69 13.05
C LEU A 127 6.34 3.84 14.23
N PHE A 128 5.23 3.13 14.06
CA PHE A 128 4.62 2.34 15.14
C PHE A 128 5.31 1.00 15.38
N PHE A 129 5.94 0.43 14.34
CA PHE A 129 6.46 -0.93 14.44
C PHE A 129 7.97 -1.06 14.21
N ARG A 130 8.70 0.04 14.06
CA ARG A 130 10.18 0.09 14.01
C ARG A 130 10.88 -0.32 15.30
N THR A 131 10.16 -0.51 16.41
CA THR A 131 10.73 -0.83 17.74
C THR A 131 11.50 -2.16 17.79
N ARG A 132 11.59 -2.88 16.66
CA ARG A 132 12.31 -4.15 16.49
C ARG A 132 13.33 -4.12 15.35
N LEU A 133 13.82 -2.93 14.97
CA LEU A 133 14.89 -2.74 13.98
C LEU A 133 16.23 -2.57 14.67
#